data_AF-A0A3M1BN50-F1
#
_entry.id   AF-A0A3M1BN50-F1
#
_cell.length_a   1.000
_cell.length_b   1.000
_cell.length_c   1.000
_cell.angle_alpha   90.00
_cell.angle_beta   90.00
_cell.angle_gamma   90.00
#
_symmetry.space_group_name_H-M   'P 1'
#
loop_
_entity.id
_entity.type
_entity.pdbx_description
1 polymer ?
#
loop_
_entity_poly.entity_id
_entity_poly.type
_entity_poly.pdbx_seq_one_letter_code
_entity_poly.pdbx_strand_id
1 'polypeptide(L)'
;MAGILVAYLVYIRGLVDPQRAYEALKPLHTAFREQFFTERLYHRGVARGYMGLSRAIFLAGDRVLIDGFLNLLNFLYFRVVKFLWMKLDIMLVDLFVNGVAKVSYWTGKKVRNVQTGLLNNYVSFLLLGVVFILGVILYSMR
;
A
#
# COMPACT_ATOMS: atom_id res chain seq x y z
N MET A 1 39.27 -50.19 -42.94
CA MET A 1 39.27 -50.29 -44.43
C MET A 1 37.89 -50.64 -45.00
N ALA A 2 37.16 -51.59 -44.43
CA ALA A 2 35.80 -51.96 -44.90
C ALA A 2 34.82 -50.77 -45.02
N GLY A 3 34.78 -49.84 -44.07
CA GLY A 3 33.88 -48.68 -44.14
C GLY A 3 34.17 -47.70 -45.28
N ILE A 4 35.45 -47.55 -45.66
CA ILE A 4 35.86 -46.68 -46.78
C ILE A 4 35.50 -47.35 -48.11
N LEU A 5 35.64 -48.67 -48.19
CA LEU A 5 35.27 -49.48 -49.35
C LEU A 5 33.75 -49.45 -49.59
N VAL A 6 32.96 -49.51 -48.52
CA VAL A 6 31.49 -49.32 -48.57
C VAL A 6 31.14 -47.90 -49.01
N ALA A 7 31.81 -46.86 -48.49
CA ALA A 7 31.57 -45.48 -48.93
C ALA A 7 31.90 -45.27 -50.42
N TYR A 8 33.00 -45.85 -50.91
CA TYR A 8 33.41 -45.79 -52.32
C TYR A 8 32.39 -46.47 -53.25
N LEU A 9 31.90 -47.65 -52.88
CA LEU A 9 30.90 -48.38 -53.66
C LEU A 9 29.55 -47.66 -53.74
N VAL A 10 29.15 -46.97 -52.68
CA VAL A 10 27.89 -46.21 -52.59
C VAL A 10 28.00 -44.87 -53.34
N TYR A 11 29.06 -44.09 -53.12
CA TYR A 11 29.16 -42.72 -53.66
C TYR A 11 29.79 -42.63 -55.06
N ILE A 12 30.75 -43.48 -55.41
CA ILE A 12 31.51 -43.35 -56.68
C ILE A 12 31.01 -44.32 -57.74
N ARG A 13 30.66 -45.56 -57.37
CA ARG A 13 30.17 -46.57 -58.33
C ARG A 13 28.65 -46.56 -58.53
N GLY A 14 27.89 -45.83 -57.71
CA GLY A 14 26.43 -45.66 -57.86
C GLY A 14 25.61 -46.95 -57.81
N LEU A 15 26.17 -48.05 -57.26
CA LEU A 15 25.51 -49.36 -57.19
C LEU A 15 24.32 -49.39 -56.22
N VAL A 16 24.25 -48.43 -55.31
CA VAL A 16 23.19 -48.27 -54.32
C VAL A 16 22.71 -46.83 -54.37
N ASP A 17 21.41 -46.64 -54.58
CA ASP A 17 20.77 -45.33 -54.63
C ASP A 17 20.97 -44.60 -53.27
N PRO A 18 21.80 -43.53 -53.21
CA PRO A 18 22.17 -42.88 -51.95
C PRO A 18 20.96 -42.34 -51.20
N GLN A 19 19.91 -41.96 -51.94
CA GLN A 19 18.66 -41.46 -51.37
C GLN A 19 17.87 -42.57 -50.67
N ARG A 20 17.84 -43.79 -51.20
CA ARG A 20 17.18 -44.94 -50.53
C ARG A 20 17.93 -45.40 -49.30
N ALA A 21 19.26 -45.40 -49.32
CA ALA A 21 20.07 -45.71 -48.14
C ALA A 21 19.88 -44.66 -47.03
N TYR A 22 19.79 -43.38 -47.42
CA TYR A 22 19.49 -42.28 -46.51
C TYR A 22 18.06 -42.38 -45.94
N GLU A 23 17.07 -42.76 -46.75
CA GLU A 23 15.70 -42.98 -46.29
C GLU A 23 15.58 -44.15 -45.31
N ALA A 24 16.30 -45.25 -45.55
CA ALA A 24 16.32 -46.40 -44.64
C ALA A 24 17.01 -46.07 -43.30
N LEU A 25 18.04 -45.21 -43.31
CA LEU A 25 18.79 -44.79 -42.12
C LEU A 25 18.29 -43.48 -41.50
N LYS A 26 17.26 -42.86 -42.08
CA LYS A 26 16.64 -41.62 -41.62
C LYS A 26 16.30 -41.61 -40.12
N PRO A 27 15.67 -42.65 -39.53
CA PRO A 27 15.38 -42.67 -38.10
C PRO A 27 16.66 -42.69 -37.24
N LEU A 28 17.70 -43.40 -37.69
CA LEU A 28 18.99 -43.47 -37.00
C LEU A 28 19.70 -42.11 -37.09
N HIS A 29 19.67 -41.47 -38.26
CA HIS A 29 20.24 -40.14 -38.47
C HIS A 29 19.53 -39.09 -37.60
N THR A 30 18.20 -39.09 -37.50
CA THR A 30 17.50 -38.17 -36.61
C THR A 30 17.84 -38.40 -35.15
N ALA A 31 17.99 -39.66 -34.72
CA ALA A 31 18.38 -39.99 -33.35
C ALA A 31 19.81 -39.50 -33.00
N PHE A 32 20.77 -39.70 -33.92
CA PHE A 32 22.14 -39.20 -33.75
C PHE A 32 22.23 -37.67 -33.86
N ARG A 33 21.47 -37.06 -34.77
CA ARG A 33 21.41 -35.60 -34.96
C ARG A 33 20.82 -34.90 -33.75
N GLU A 34 19.87 -35.51 -33.06
CA GLU A 34 19.29 -35.00 -31.83
C GLU A 34 20.03 -35.47 -30.56
N GLN A 35 21.31 -35.88 -30.68
CA GLN A 35 22.16 -36.37 -29.58
C GLN A 35 21.41 -37.32 -28.63
N PHE A 36 20.83 -38.38 -29.19
CA PHE A 36 20.08 -39.40 -28.43
C PHE A 36 18.93 -38.82 -27.58
N PHE A 37 18.25 -37.78 -28.07
CA PHE A 37 17.10 -37.16 -27.39
C PHE A 37 17.45 -36.47 -26.05
N THR A 38 18.72 -36.46 -25.66
CA THR A 38 19.22 -35.93 -24.37
C THR A 38 18.94 -34.44 -24.25
N GLU A 39 19.16 -33.70 -25.34
CA GLU A 39 18.93 -32.25 -25.42
C GLU A 39 17.44 -31.91 -25.24
N ARG A 40 16.53 -32.74 -25.79
CA ARG A 40 15.07 -32.57 -25.61
C ARG A 40 14.63 -32.90 -24.19
N LEU A 41 15.20 -33.93 -23.56
CA LEU A 41 14.89 -34.26 -22.15
C LEU A 41 15.35 -33.15 -21.21
N TYR A 42 16.52 -32.57 -21.45
CA TYR A 42 17.07 -31.51 -20.63
C TYR A 42 16.24 -30.21 -20.73
N HIS A 43 15.96 -29.75 -21.95
CA HIS A 43 15.18 -28.53 -22.14
C HIS A 43 13.70 -28.69 -21.76
N ARG A 44 13.08 -29.84 -22.04
CA ARG A 44 11.65 -30.04 -21.82
C ARG A 44 11.33 -30.46 -20.38
N GLY A 45 12.19 -31.23 -19.74
CA GLY A 45 12.01 -31.69 -18.36
C GLY A 45 12.65 -30.76 -17.35
N VAL A 46 13.99 -30.70 -17.37
CA VAL A 46 14.77 -30.05 -16.30
C VAL A 46 14.65 -28.53 -16.37
N ALA A 47 14.91 -27.93 -17.54
CA ALA A 47 14.91 -26.47 -17.68
C ALA A 47 13.51 -25.87 -17.46
N ARG A 48 12.47 -26.47 -18.03
CA ARG A 48 11.08 -26.03 -17.80
C ARG A 48 10.62 -26.25 -16.36
N GLY A 49 10.98 -27.38 -15.74
CA GLY A 49 10.67 -27.64 -14.34
C GLY A 49 11.29 -26.60 -13.41
N TYR A 50 12.57 -26.30 -13.61
CA TYR A 50 13.28 -25.29 -12.82
C TYR A 50 12.71 -23.88 -13.02
N MET A 51 12.40 -23.51 -14.27
CA MET A 51 11.81 -22.20 -14.58
C MET A 51 10.42 -22.03 -13.95
N GLY A 52 9.62 -23.09 -13.93
CA GLY A 52 8.29 -23.10 -13.30
C GLY A 52 8.37 -22.95 -11.78
N LEU A 53 9.26 -23.70 -11.13
CA LEU A 53 9.52 -23.61 -9.70
C LEU A 53 10.04 -22.24 -9.28
N SER A 54 11.02 -21.70 -10.01
CA SER A 54 11.57 -20.36 -9.76
C SER A 54 10.50 -19.28 -9.86
N ARG A 55 9.63 -19.33 -10.88
CA ARG A 55 8.51 -18.39 -11.01
C ARG A 55 7.48 -18.54 -9.90
N ALA A 56 7.17 -19.77 -9.48
CA ALA A 56 6.24 -20.02 -8.40
C ALA A 56 6.76 -19.48 -7.06
N ILE A 57 8.05 -19.70 -6.76
CA ILE A 57 8.70 -19.18 -5.56
C ILE A 57 8.77 -17.65 -5.60
N PHE A 58 9.08 -17.06 -6.75
CA PHE A 58 9.10 -15.60 -6.90
C PHE A 58 7.71 -14.99 -6.70
N LEU A 59 6.69 -15.52 -7.37
CA LEU A 59 5.31 -15.02 -7.24
C LEU A 59 4.73 -15.21 -5.84
N ALA A 60 5.01 -16.35 -5.20
CA ALA A 60 4.55 -16.61 -3.84
C ALA A 60 5.34 -15.79 -2.81
N GLY A 61 6.66 -15.75 -2.93
CA GLY A 61 7.54 -15.02 -2.03
C GLY A 61 7.26 -13.53 -2.07
N ASP A 62 7.25 -12.92 -3.25
CA ASP A 62 7.11 -11.47 -3.40
C ASP A 62 5.71 -10.99 -2.99
N ARG A 63 4.64 -11.64 -3.48
CA ARG A 63 3.27 -11.26 -3.09
C ARG A 63 2.95 -11.54 -1.63
N VAL A 64 3.36 -12.70 -1.09
CA VAL A 64 2.95 -13.05 0.27
C VAL A 64 3.80 -12.31 1.29
N LEU A 65 5.11 -12.24 1.08
CA LEU A 65 5.98 -11.56 2.03
C LEU A 65 5.92 -10.05 1.86
N ILE A 66 6.09 -9.51 0.65
CA ILE A 66 6.14 -8.05 0.48
C ILE A 66 4.73 -7.46 0.57
N ASP A 67 3.78 -7.88 -0.26
CA ASP A 67 2.44 -7.28 -0.22
C ASP A 67 1.72 -7.62 1.10
N GLY A 68 1.88 -8.83 1.63
CA GLY A 68 1.31 -9.22 2.92
C GLY A 68 1.87 -8.40 4.09
N PHE A 69 3.19 -8.22 4.14
CA PHE A 69 3.83 -7.40 5.17
C PHE A 69 3.46 -5.93 5.05
N LEU A 70 3.46 -5.37 3.83
CA LEU A 70 3.04 -3.99 3.58
C LEU A 70 1.58 -3.76 3.97
N ASN A 71 0.68 -4.69 3.63
CA ASN A 71 -0.72 -4.60 4.03
C ASN A 71 -0.88 -4.68 5.55
N LEU A 72 -0.11 -5.54 6.23
CA LEU A 72 -0.14 -5.63 7.69
C LEU A 72 0.37 -4.33 8.34
N LEU A 73 1.46 -3.77 7.83
CA LEU A 73 2.02 -2.49 8.27
C LEU A 73 1.01 -1.36 8.07
N ASN A 74 0.40 -1.25 6.89
CA ASN A 74 -0.63 -0.26 6.60
C ASN A 74 -1.82 -0.43 7.54
N PHE A 75 -2.30 -1.66 7.74
CA PHE A 75 -3.41 -1.94 8.65
C PHE A 75 -3.09 -1.50 10.08
N LEU A 76 -1.90 -1.83 10.59
CA LEU A 76 -1.45 -1.41 11.92
C LEU A 76 -1.32 0.11 12.01
N TYR A 77 -0.69 0.73 11.02
CA TYR A 77 -0.52 2.18 10.93
C TYR A 77 -1.87 2.89 10.97
N PHE A 78 -2.80 2.53 10.09
CA PHE A 78 -4.13 3.14 10.06
C PHE A 78 -4.90 2.89 11.35
N ARG A 79 -4.75 1.71 11.97
CA ARG A 79 -5.42 1.41 13.24
C ARG A 79 -4.90 2.26 14.39
N VAL A 80 -3.58 2.41 14.50
CA VAL A 80 -2.94 3.23 15.54
C VAL A 80 -3.25 4.70 15.30
N VAL A 81 -3.07 5.21 14.08
CA VAL A 81 -3.33 6.61 13.74
C VAL A 81 -4.80 6.95 13.97
N LYS A 82 -5.73 6.10 13.51
CA LYS A 82 -7.17 6.33 13.73
C LYS A 82 -7.53 6.27 15.21
N PHE A 83 -6.90 5.38 15.98
CA PHE A 83 -7.08 5.33 17.43
C PHE A 83 -6.59 6.62 18.09
N LEU A 84 -5.36 7.07 17.81
CA LEU A 84 -4.83 8.34 18.34
C LEU A 84 -5.69 9.52 17.93
N TRP A 85 -6.08 9.61 16.65
CA TRP A 85 -6.91 10.70 16.15
C TRP A 85 -8.28 10.74 16.85
N MET A 86 -8.98 9.61 16.95
CA MET A 86 -10.28 9.59 17.65
C MET A 86 -10.14 9.87 19.15
N LYS A 87 -9.10 9.35 19.83
CA LYS A 87 -8.93 9.54 21.27
C LYS A 87 -8.44 10.93 21.64
N LEU A 88 -7.55 11.51 20.84
CA LEU A 88 -6.97 12.81 21.11
C LEU A 88 -7.83 13.91 20.53
N ASP A 89 -8.06 13.92 19.22
CA ASP A 89 -8.70 15.06 18.55
C ASP A 89 -10.16 15.18 19.00
N ILE A 90 -10.96 14.12 18.81
CA ILE A 90 -12.40 14.18 19.12
C ILE A 90 -12.62 14.43 20.61
N MET A 91 -11.93 13.70 21.49
CA MET A 91 -12.15 13.85 22.94
C MET A 91 -11.66 15.21 23.46
N LEU A 92 -10.53 15.73 22.97
CA LEU A 92 -9.97 17.00 23.41
C LEU A 92 -10.79 18.17 22.86
N VAL A 93 -11.17 18.11 21.58
CA VAL A 93 -12.05 19.12 20.96
C VAL A 93 -13.41 19.12 21.63
N ASP A 94 -14.05 17.96 21.85
CA ASP A 94 -15.33 17.90 22.54
C ASP A 94 -15.23 18.42 23.98
N LEU A 95 -14.19 18.03 24.72
CA LEU A 95 -13.99 18.52 26.09
C LEU A 95 -13.78 20.04 26.10
N PHE A 96 -12.98 20.57 25.17
CA PHE A 96 -12.69 21.99 25.08
C PHE A 96 -13.93 22.78 24.69
N VAL A 97 -14.60 22.40 23.60
CA VAL A 97 -15.80 23.10 23.09
C VAL A 97 -16.93 23.03 24.11
N ASN A 98 -17.21 21.86 24.68
CA ASN A 98 -18.23 21.74 25.72
C ASN A 98 -17.83 22.49 27.00
N GLY A 99 -16.54 22.52 27.33
CA GLY A 99 -16.00 23.31 28.44
C GLY A 99 -16.27 24.79 28.26
N VAL A 100 -15.91 25.36 27.10
CA VAL A 100 -16.13 26.76 26.75
C VAL A 100 -17.63 27.09 26.76
N ALA A 101 -18.46 26.22 26.18
CA ALA A 101 -19.90 26.40 26.19
C ALA A 101 -20.48 26.41 27.62
N LYS A 102 -20.03 25.48 28.47
CA LYS A 102 -20.48 25.38 29.87
C LYS A 102 -20.03 26.59 30.70
N VAL A 103 -18.79 27.06 30.51
CA VAL A 103 -18.28 28.27 31.17
C VAL A 103 -19.05 29.50 30.72
N SER A 104 -19.32 29.64 29.42
CA SER A 104 -20.09 30.74 28.86
C SER A 104 -21.51 30.75 29.41
N TYR A 105 -22.19 29.58 29.44
CA TYR A 105 -23.52 29.44 29.99
C TYR A 105 -23.56 29.75 31.50
N TRP A 106 -22.60 29.24 32.27
CA TRP A 106 -22.51 29.49 33.71
C TRP A 106 -22.28 30.97 34.01
N THR A 107 -21.39 31.62 33.25
CA THR A 107 -21.13 33.06 33.34
C THR A 107 -22.40 33.85 33.02
N GLY A 108 -23.08 33.54 31.92
CA GLY A 108 -24.34 34.18 31.54
C GLY A 108 -25.43 34.00 32.60
N LYS A 109 -25.55 32.80 33.19
CA LYS A 109 -26.50 32.53 34.27
C LYS A 109 -26.21 33.34 35.53
N LYS A 110 -24.93 33.54 35.88
CA LYS A 110 -24.54 34.41 37.00
C LYS A 110 -24.81 35.88 36.70
N VAL A 111 -24.43 36.38 35.52
CA VAL A 111 -24.67 37.77 35.10
C VAL A 111 -26.16 38.08 35.05
N ARG A 112 -27.00 37.12 34.64
CA ARG A 112 -28.46 37.28 34.63
C ARG A 112 -29.01 37.65 36.01
N ASN A 113 -28.42 37.14 37.10
CA ASN A 113 -28.89 37.46 38.45
C ASN A 113 -28.64 38.91 38.87
N VAL A 114 -27.77 39.65 38.16
CA VAL A 114 -27.59 41.10 38.35
C VAL A 114 -28.85 41.86 37.91
N GLN A 115 -29.57 41.33 36.92
CA GLN A 115 -30.86 41.87 36.49
C GLN A 115 -31.98 41.34 37.39
N THR A 116 -32.22 42.06 38.49
CA THR A 116 -33.21 41.69 39.51
C THR A 116 -34.67 41.97 39.11
N GLY A 117 -34.90 42.66 37.98
CA GLY A 117 -36.22 43.07 37.51
C GLY A 117 -36.85 44.24 38.28
N LEU A 118 -36.18 44.75 39.32
CA LEU A 118 -36.63 45.91 40.09
C LEU A 118 -36.16 47.21 39.44
N LEU A 119 -37.09 48.09 39.05
CA LEU A 119 -36.79 49.36 38.40
C LEU A 119 -35.78 50.21 39.20
N ASN A 120 -35.90 50.21 40.53
CA ASN A 120 -35.00 50.95 41.41
C ASN A 120 -33.53 50.51 41.27
N ASN A 121 -33.28 49.23 41.02
CA ASN A 121 -31.92 48.71 40.85
C ASN A 121 -31.31 49.24 39.54
N TYR A 122 -32.09 49.33 38.46
CA TYR A 122 -31.66 49.92 37.18
C TYR A 122 -31.34 51.41 37.31
N VAL A 123 -32.19 52.18 38.02
CA VAL A 123 -31.95 53.60 38.27
C VAL A 123 -30.65 53.80 39.06
N SER A 124 -30.40 52.96 40.06
CA SER A 124 -29.17 53.00 40.86
C SER A 124 -27.92 52.73 40.00
N PHE A 125 -27.97 51.73 39.10
CA PHE A 125 -26.88 51.46 38.15
C PHE A 125 -26.65 52.62 37.17
N LEU A 126 -27.72 53.26 36.69
CA LEU A 126 -27.62 54.39 35.76
C LEU A 126 -26.93 55.59 36.45
N LEU A 127 -27.36 55.94 37.66
CA LEU A 127 -26.75 57.02 38.44
C LEU A 127 -25.27 56.74 38.75
N LEU A 128 -24.94 55.51 39.15
CA LEU A 128 -23.54 55.09 39.32
C LEU A 128 -22.73 55.24 38.03
N GLY A 129 -23.29 54.85 36.89
CA GLY A 129 -22.67 55.01 35.58
C GLY A 129 -22.38 56.47 35.25
N VAL A 130 -23.32 57.39 35.51
CA VAL A 130 -23.14 58.83 35.27
C VAL A 130 -22.03 59.40 36.16
N VAL A 131 -22.04 59.09 37.46
CA VAL A 131 -20.99 59.53 38.40
C VAL A 131 -19.62 58.99 37.98
N PHE A 132 -19.56 57.71 37.57
CA PHE A 132 -18.32 57.08 37.11
C PHE A 132 -17.76 57.77 35.85
N ILE A 133 -18.61 57.99 34.84
CA ILE A 133 -18.20 58.66 33.59
C ILE A 133 -17.71 60.09 33.89
N LEU A 134 -18.45 60.86 34.69
CA LEU A 134 -18.04 62.21 35.08
C LEU A 134 -16.72 62.21 35.86
N GLY A 135 -16.53 61.25 36.77
CA GLY A 135 -15.27 61.09 37.51
C GLY A 135 -14.09 60.77 36.58
N VAL A 136 -14.28 59.89 35.60
CA VAL A 136 -13.26 59.56 34.60
C VAL A 136 -12.92 60.79 33.73
N ILE A 137 -13.94 61.56 33.31
CA ILE A 137 -13.74 62.78 32.53
C ILE A 137 -12.95 63.82 33.35
N LEU A 138 -13.38 64.08 34.58
CA LEU A 138 -12.71 65.05 35.46
C LEU A 138 -11.27 64.65 35.78
N TYR A 139 -11.01 63.35 35.98
CA TYR A 139 -9.65 62.84 36.14
C TYR A 139 -8.82 63.02 34.86
N SER A 140 -9.39 62.75 33.69
CA SER A 140 -8.71 62.92 32.41
C SER A 140 -8.48 64.38 32.02
N MET A 141 -9.26 65.32 32.56
CA MET A 141 -9.12 66.76 32.33
C MET A 141 -8.07 67.42 33.24
N ARG A 142 -7.53 66.69 34.22
CA ARG A 142 -6.57 67.18 35.21
C ARG A 142 -5.16 66.70 34.87
#